data_AF-A0A2Z3GVW4-F1
#
_entry.id   AF-A0A2Z3GVW4-F1
#
_cell.length_a   1.000
_cell.length_b   1.000
_cell.length_c   1.000
_cell.angle_alpha   90.00
_cell.angle_beta   90.00
_cell.angle_gamma   90.00
#
_symmetry.space_group_name_H-M   'P 1'
#
loop_
_entity.id
_entity.type
_entity.pdbx_description
1 polymer ?
#
loop_
_entity_poly.entity_id
_entity_poly.type
_entity_poly.pdbx_seq_one_letter_code
_entity_poly.pdbx_strand_id
1 'polypeptide(L)'
;MLFTEHEKQIYTAPTGDKYDPIALSYSLVAQSGGMWDEWLDLWCGADTPPQDRATVALQIAGVARRVFGFRRFDEEGGRLDAEVLEAVHHFEEYLSKKA
;
A
#
# COMPACT_ATOMS: atom_id res chain seq x y z
N MET A 1 30.39 13.87 -8.47
CA MET A 1 29.27 13.16 -7.80
C MET A 1 28.35 12.69 -8.90
N LEU A 2 28.46 11.42 -9.29
CA LEU A 2 27.68 10.82 -10.38
C LEU A 2 26.24 10.62 -9.88
N PHE A 3 25.33 11.50 -10.29
CA PHE A 3 23.90 11.21 -10.24
C PHE A 3 23.56 10.44 -11.52
N THR A 4 23.80 9.13 -11.53
CA THR A 4 23.42 8.27 -12.65
C THR A 4 22.10 7.57 -12.32
N GLU A 5 21.11 7.76 -13.19
CA GLU A 5 19.80 7.05 -13.29
C GLU A 5 18.78 7.21 -12.16
N HIS A 6 19.10 7.93 -11.09
CA HIS A 6 18.19 8.24 -9.99
C HIS A 6 17.23 9.42 -10.30
N GLU A 7 16.68 9.49 -11.51
CA GLU A 7 15.40 10.18 -11.70
C GLU A 7 14.37 9.38 -10.92
N LYS A 8 14.22 9.76 -9.66
CA LYS A 8 13.22 9.30 -8.68
C LYS A 8 12.01 8.76 -9.42
N GLN A 9 11.89 7.44 -9.46
CA GLN A 9 10.74 6.80 -10.07
C GLN A 9 9.54 7.11 -9.17
N ILE A 10 8.92 8.27 -9.39
CA ILE A 10 7.85 8.77 -8.54
C ILE A 10 6.63 7.89 -8.83
N TYR A 11 6.14 7.23 -7.79
CA TYR A 11 4.84 6.55 -7.84
C TYR A 11 3.75 7.63 -7.75
N THR A 12 2.83 7.63 -8.72
CA THR A 12 1.64 8.49 -8.65
C THR A 12 0.46 7.62 -8.24
N ALA A 13 -0.05 7.84 -7.03
CA ALA A 13 -1.20 7.12 -6.52
C ALA A 13 -2.47 7.43 -7.33
N PRO A 14 -3.52 6.61 -7.26
CA PRO A 14 -4.81 6.90 -7.90
C PRO A 14 -5.47 8.21 -7.45
N THR A 15 -5.03 8.80 -6.33
CA THR A 15 -5.43 10.12 -5.86
C THR A 15 -4.76 11.28 -6.60
N GLY A 16 -3.71 11.00 -7.39
CA GLY A 16 -2.85 12.00 -8.02
C GLY A 16 -1.65 12.42 -7.16
N ASP A 17 -1.57 11.94 -5.93
CA ASP A 17 -0.45 12.19 -5.03
C ASP A 17 0.82 11.48 -5.50
N LYS A 18 1.98 12.10 -5.25
CA LYS A 18 3.28 11.64 -5.73
C LYS A 18 4.14 11.19 -4.55
N TYR A 19 4.64 9.96 -4.64
CA TYR A 19 5.44 9.34 -3.59
C TYR A 19 6.78 8.83 -4.11
N ASP A 20 7.77 8.81 -3.23
CA ASP A 20 8.96 8.00 -3.41
C ASP A 20 8.60 6.54 -3.05
N PRO A 21 8.66 5.59 -4.00
CA PRO A 21 8.21 4.21 -3.78
C PRO A 21 9.06 3.49 -2.73
N ILE A 22 10.35 3.81 -2.61
CA ILE A 22 11.24 3.22 -1.60
C ILE A 22 10.83 3.73 -0.22
N ALA A 23 10.64 5.04 -0.07
CA ALA A 23 10.20 5.62 1.19
C ALA A 23 8.81 5.11 1.61
N LEU A 24 7.93 4.89 0.64
CA LEU A 24 6.58 4.38 0.86
C LEU A 24 6.62 2.92 1.34
N SER A 25 7.39 2.06 0.67
CA SER A 25 7.62 0.67 1.09
C SER A 25 8.17 0.60 2.52
N TYR A 26 9.23 1.38 2.84
CA TYR A 26 9.76 1.43 4.21
C TYR A 26 8.72 1.90 5.23
N SER A 27 7.85 2.85 4.86
CA SER A 27 6.79 3.35 5.74
C SER A 27 5.73 2.29 6.00
N LEU A 28 5.35 1.50 5.00
CA LEU A 28 4.40 0.38 5.15
C LEU A 28 4.95 -0.70 6.09
N VAL A 29 6.22 -1.08 5.92
CA VAL A 29 6.91 -2.05 6.81
C VAL A 29 7.00 -1.51 8.23
N ALA A 30 7.39 -0.25 8.42
CA ALA A 30 7.50 0.35 9.75
C ALA A 30 6.14 0.43 10.47
N GLN A 31 5.08 0.82 9.76
CA GLN A 31 3.74 1.02 10.35
C GLN A 31 2.98 -0.29 10.58
N SER A 32 3.37 -1.38 9.93
CA SER A 32 2.88 -2.75 10.18
C SER A 32 3.65 -3.47 11.29
N GLY A 33 4.71 -2.87 11.85
CA GLY A 33 5.58 -3.53 12.82
C GLY A 33 6.43 -4.64 12.22
N GLY A 34 6.77 -4.54 10.93
CA GLY A 34 7.54 -5.54 10.18
C GLY A 34 6.70 -6.65 9.54
N MET A 35 5.37 -6.63 9.71
CA MET A 35 4.46 -7.69 9.26
C MET A 35 3.92 -7.49 7.84
N TRP A 36 4.34 -6.44 7.13
CA TRP A 36 3.76 -6.04 5.84
C TRP A 36 3.75 -7.19 4.82
N ASP A 37 4.89 -7.84 4.62
CA ASP A 37 5.05 -8.91 3.63
C ASP A 37 4.20 -10.14 4.00
N GLU A 38 4.18 -10.51 5.29
CA GLU A 38 3.33 -11.61 5.78
C GLU A 38 1.83 -11.32 5.57
N TRP A 39 1.40 -10.08 5.79
CA TRP A 39 0.02 -9.68 5.54
C TRP A 39 -0.33 -9.71 4.05
N LEU A 40 0.58 -9.28 3.18
CA LEU A 40 0.39 -9.39 1.74
C LEU A 40 0.30 -10.85 1.29
N ASP A 41 1.16 -11.72 1.81
CA ASP A 41 1.14 -13.15 1.51
C ASP A 41 -0.17 -13.80 1.95
N LEU A 42 -0.68 -13.46 3.15
CA LEU A 42 -1.96 -13.97 3.63
C LEU A 42 -3.14 -13.43 2.81
N TRP A 43 -3.10 -12.16 2.41
CA TRP A 43 -4.16 -11.53 1.63
C TRP A 43 -4.24 -12.08 0.19
N CYS A 44 -3.08 -12.26 -0.46
CA CYS A 44 -2.95 -12.78 -1.82
C CYS A 44 -2.97 -14.32 -1.88
N GLY A 45 -2.73 -14.99 -0.76
CA GLY A 45 -2.68 -16.44 -0.66
C GLY A 45 -4.00 -17.10 -1.07
N ALA A 46 -3.94 -17.95 -2.10
CA ALA A 46 -5.10 -18.66 -2.63
C ALA A 46 -5.77 -19.55 -1.56
N ASP A 47 -4.96 -20.11 -0.65
CA ASP A 47 -5.38 -21.07 0.39
C ASP A 47 -5.77 -20.43 1.72
N THR A 48 -5.61 -19.11 1.88
CA THR A 48 -5.96 -18.43 3.15
C THR A 48 -7.48 -18.48 3.37
N PRO A 49 -7.99 -18.83 4.56
CA PRO A 49 -9.44 -18.81 4.81
C PRO A 49 -10.06 -17.41 4.59
N PRO A 50 -11.30 -17.31 4.08
CA PRO A 50 -11.94 -16.00 3.80
C PRO A 50 -12.02 -15.07 5.03
N GLN A 51 -12.24 -15.61 6.22
CA GLN A 51 -12.28 -14.83 7.45
C GLN A 51 -10.92 -14.21 7.81
N ASP A 52 -9.84 -14.92 7.54
CA ASP A 52 -8.47 -14.46 7.80
C ASP A 52 -8.08 -13.41 6.75
N ARG A 53 -8.45 -13.65 5.48
CA ARG A 53 -8.30 -12.64 4.41
C ARG A 53 -9.03 -11.34 4.72
N ALA A 54 -10.27 -11.40 5.21
CA ALA A 54 -11.04 -10.21 5.55
C ALA A 54 -10.39 -9.43 6.71
N THR A 55 -9.89 -10.14 7.72
CA THR A 55 -9.21 -9.52 8.87
C THR A 55 -7.92 -8.84 8.45
N VAL A 56 -7.10 -9.53 7.64
CA VAL A 56 -5.83 -8.99 7.12
C VAL A 56 -6.07 -7.82 6.17
N ALA A 57 -7.10 -7.88 5.33
CA ALA A 57 -7.47 -6.77 4.45
C ALA A 57 -7.79 -5.47 5.23
N LEU A 58 -8.49 -5.58 6.37
CA LEU A 58 -8.73 -4.42 7.25
C LEU A 58 -7.44 -3.86 7.86
N GLN A 59 -6.49 -4.73 8.23
CA GLN A 59 -5.18 -4.32 8.76
C GLN A 59 -4.35 -3.59 7.69
N ILE A 60 -4.29 -4.15 6.48
CA ILE A 60 -3.62 -3.54 5.31
C ILE A 60 -4.24 -2.17 5.02
N ALA A 61 -5.57 -2.09 4.92
CA ALA A 61 -6.27 -0.83 4.67
C ALA A 61 -5.97 0.21 5.78
N GLY A 62 -5.92 -0.20 7.05
CA GLY A 62 -5.61 0.68 8.17
C GLY A 62 -4.18 1.24 8.16
N VAL A 63 -3.18 0.43 7.75
CA VAL A 63 -1.81 0.90 7.57
C VAL A 63 -1.69 1.77 6.33
N ALA A 64 -2.21 1.32 5.20
CA ALA A 64 -2.18 2.03 3.93
C ALA A 64 -2.85 3.41 4.04
N ARG A 65 -3.97 3.54 4.75
CA ARG A 65 -4.59 4.84 5.03
C ARG A 65 -3.62 5.86 5.62
N ARG A 66 -2.81 5.44 6.59
CA ARG A 66 -1.84 6.32 7.25
C ARG A 66 -0.67 6.66 6.33
N VAL A 67 -0.18 5.69 5.56
CA VAL A 67 1.00 5.86 4.71
C VAL A 67 0.70 6.64 3.42
N PHE A 68 -0.39 6.31 2.75
CA PHE A 68 -0.86 7.04 1.56
C PHE A 68 -1.63 8.32 1.93
N GLY A 69 -1.87 8.60 3.21
CA GLY A 69 -2.54 9.83 3.63
C GLY A 69 -4.02 9.89 3.25
N PHE A 70 -4.68 8.74 3.03
CA PHE A 70 -6.12 8.69 2.82
C PHE A 70 -6.83 9.24 4.06
N ARG A 71 -7.74 10.21 3.86
CA ARG A 71 -8.55 10.75 4.95
C ARG A 71 -9.42 9.64 5.55
N ARG A 72 -9.60 9.70 6.87
CA ARG A 72 -10.48 8.80 7.60
C ARG A 72 -11.89 8.90 7.02
N PHE A 73 -12.65 7.81 7.09
CA PHE A 73 -14.04 7.78 6.63
C PHE A 73 -14.89 8.71 7.51
N ASP A 74 -14.98 9.98 7.14
CA ASP A 74 -16.03 10.90 7.57
C ASP A 74 -17.15 10.90 6.52
N GLU A 75 -18.35 11.30 6.94
CA GLU A 75 -19.56 11.28 6.09
C GLU A 75 -19.46 12.22 4.87
N GLU A 76 -18.41 13.04 4.77
CA GLU A 76 -18.26 14.07 3.73
C GLU A 76 -17.27 13.72 2.59
N GLY A 77 -16.51 12.62 2.66
CA GLY A 77 -15.71 12.21 1.49
C GLY A 77 -14.50 11.31 1.70
N GLY A 78 -14.46 10.49 2.76
CA GLY A 78 -13.38 9.52 2.95
C GLY A 78 -13.39 8.36 1.93
N ARG A 79 -12.24 7.71 1.72
CA ARG A 79 -12.12 6.53 0.85
C ARG A 79 -12.53 5.24 1.57
N LEU A 80 -13.30 4.41 0.88
CA LEU A 80 -13.70 3.06 1.35
C LEU A 80 -12.48 2.15 1.46
N ASP A 81 -12.56 1.11 2.31
CA ASP A 81 -11.48 0.13 2.45
C ASP A 81 -11.12 -0.54 1.11
N ALA A 82 -12.11 -0.78 0.25
CA ALA A 82 -11.91 -1.33 -1.08
C ALA A 82 -11.03 -0.44 -1.97
N GLU A 83 -11.21 0.88 -1.95
CA GLU A 83 -10.42 1.81 -2.75
C GLU A 83 -8.98 1.92 -2.23
N VAL A 84 -8.79 1.80 -0.91
CA VAL A 84 -7.46 1.78 -0.29
C VAL A 84 -6.72 0.51 -0.69
N LEU A 85 -7.40 -0.64 -0.66
CA LEU A 85 -6.84 -1.92 -1.09
C LEU A 85 -6.50 -1.93 -2.59
N GLU A 86 -7.34 -1.31 -3.42
CA GLU A 86 -7.05 -1.11 -4.84
C GLU A 86 -5.78 -0.27 -5.06
N ALA A 87 -5.60 0.80 -4.28
CA ALA A 87 -4.38 1.61 -4.35
C ALA A 87 -3.13 0.83 -3.92
N VAL A 88 -3.24 0.00 -2.87
CA VAL A 88 -2.15 -0.91 -2.46
C VAL A 88 -1.83 -1.89 -3.59
N HIS A 89 -2.85 -2.48 -4.23
CA HIS A 89 -2.65 -3.40 -5.35
C HIS A 89 -1.93 -2.72 -6.54
N HIS A 90 -2.35 -1.50 -6.91
CA HIS A 90 -1.68 -0.74 -7.96
C HIS A 90 -0.22 -0.39 -7.62
N PHE A 91 0.08 -0.15 -6.34
CA PHE A 91 1.45 0.07 -5.89
C PHE A 91 2.31 -1.21 -5.99
N GLU A 92 1.78 -2.35 -5.56
CA GLU A 92 2.46 -3.66 -5.67
C GLU A 92 2.73 -4.05 -7.13
N GLU A 93 1.76 -3.82 -8.03
CA GLU A 93 1.98 -4.03 -9.46
C GLU A 93 3.08 -3.13 -10.03
N TYR A 94 3.13 -1.87 -9.59
CA TYR A 94 4.16 -0.92 -10.01
C TYR A 94 5.55 -1.40 -9.60
N LEU A 95 5.71 -1.87 -8.36
CA LEU A 95 6.96 -2.44 -7.87
C LEU A 95 7.34 -3.71 -8.66
N SER A 96 6.39 -4.59 -8.91
CA SER A 96 6.60 -5.86 -9.62
C SER A 96 6.99 -5.69 -11.09
N LYS A 97 6.44 -4.67 -11.78
CA LYS A 97 6.79 -4.36 -13.19
C LYS A 97 8.16 -3.70 -13.33
N LYS A 98 8.76 -3.27 -12.23
CA LYS A 98 10.04 -2.54 -12.18
C LYS A 98 11.20 -3.36 -11.62
N ALA A 99 10.92 -4.51 -11.00
CA ALA A 99 11.90 -5.51 -10.56
C ALA A 99 12.40 -6.35 -11.74
#